data_AF-K9AY10-F1
#
_entry.id   AF-K9AY10-F1
#
_cell.length_a   1.000
_cell.length_b   1.000
_cell.length_c   1.000
_cell.angle_alpha   90.00
_cell.angle_beta   90.00
_cell.angle_gamma   90.00
#
_symmetry.space_group_name_H-M   'P 1'
#
loop_
_entity.id
_entity.type
_entity.pdbx_description
1 polymer ?
#
loop_
_entity_poly.entity_id
_entity_poly.type
_entity_poly.pdbx_seq_one_letter_code
_entity_poly.pdbx_strand_id
1 'polypeptide(L)' 'MVNEPSIKVRHFKNGYIKFIEGYIHKVDPYTQTLYLYEDKGITKQDLKDIVEMK' A
#
# COMPACT_ATOMS: atom_id res chain seq x y z
N MET A 1 3.51 0.29 22.01
CA MET A 1 3.25 0.74 20.63
C MET A 1 1.95 0.10 20.19
N VAL A 2 0.83 0.79 20.40
CA VAL A 2 -0.53 0.27 20.17
C VAL A 2 -1.28 1.41 19.49
N ASN A 3 -1.82 1.18 18.29
CA ASN A 3 -2.66 2.09 17.47
C ASN A 3 -2.00 2.97 16.41
N GLU A 4 -0.95 2.53 15.71
CA GLU A 4 -0.84 3.04 14.34
C GLU A 4 -1.91 2.32 13.50
N PRO A 5 -2.80 3.03 12.78
CA PRO A 5 -3.78 2.38 11.93
C PRO A 5 -3.05 1.69 10.78
N SER A 6 -2.97 0.36 10.82
CA SER A 6 -2.55 -0.42 9.66
C SER A 6 -3.65 -0.36 8.60
N ILE A 7 -3.23 -0.32 7.35
CA ILE A 7 -4.11 -0.31 6.19
C ILE A 7 -3.91 -1.60 5.40
N LYS A 8 -5.02 -2.16 4.92
CA LYS A 8 -5.00 -3.27 3.97
C LYS A 8 -5.30 -2.74 2.58
N VAL A 9 -4.32 -2.84 1.70
CA VAL A 9 -4.42 -2.39 0.30
C VAL A 9 -4.52 -3.61 -0.60
N ARG A 10 -5.58 -3.67 -1.42
CA ARG A 10 -5.72 -4.66 -2.48
C ARG A 10 -5.31 -4.02 -3.80
N HIS A 11 -4.40 -4.66 -4.52
CA HIS A 11 -3.84 -4.14 -5.77
C HIS A 11 -3.76 -5.23 -6.84
N PHE A 12 -3.85 -4.82 -8.10
CA PHE A 12 -3.68 -5.70 -9.24
C PHE A 12 -2.20 -5.89 -9.54
N LYS A 13 -1.76 -7.14 -9.64
CA LYS A 13 -0.38 -7.49 -9.98
C LYS A 13 -0.32 -8.78 -10.76
N ASN A 14 0.20 -8.72 -11.97
CA ASN A 14 0.42 -9.86 -12.87
C ASN A 14 -0.85 -10.70 -13.12
N GLY A 15 -2.01 -10.06 -13.34
CA GLY A 15 -3.26 -10.78 -13.62
C GLY A 15 -4.10 -11.14 -12.40
N TYR A 16 -3.61 -10.87 -11.19
CA TYR A 16 -4.27 -11.26 -9.93
C TYR A 16 -4.44 -10.07 -8.99
N ILE A 17 -5.48 -10.12 -8.17
CA ILE A 17 -5.63 -9.19 -7.04
C ILE A 17 -4.84 -9.75 -5.87
N LYS A 18 -3.84 -9.00 -5.43
CA LYS A 18 -3.04 -9.29 -4.23
C LYS A 18 -3.40 -8.32 -3.12
N PHE A 19 -3.08 -8.67 -1.88
CA PHE A 19 -3.22 -7.77 -0.75
C PHE A 19 -1.86 -7.53 -0.11
N ILE A 20 -1.69 -6.33 0.41
CA ILE A 20 -0.56 -5.89 1.22
C ILE A 20 -1.12 -5.19 2.46
N GLU A 21 -0.50 -5.41 3.61
CA GLU A 21 -0.91 -4.81 4.87
C GLU A 21 0.30 -4.12 5.49
N GLY A 22 0.12 -2.89 5.94
CA GLY A 22 1.20 -2.08 6.49
C GLY A 22 0.74 -0.69 6.90
N TYR A 23 1.69 0.21 7.13
CA TYR A 23 1.41 1.58 7.56
C TYR A 23 1.71 2.56 6.43
N ILE A 24 0.86 3.57 6.25
CA ILE A 24 1.10 4.60 5.23
C ILE A 24 2.32 5.42 5.63
N HIS A 25 3.39 5.32 4.84
CA HIS A 25 4.56 6.16 5.00
C HIS A 25 4.40 7.50 4.30
N LYS A 26 4.03 7.46 3.02
CA LYS A 26 3.90 8.64 2.15
C LYS A 26 2.98 8.32 0.97
N VAL A 27 2.23 9.31 0.51
CA VAL A 27 1.58 9.30 -0.81
C VAL A 27 2.25 10.35 -1.69
N ASP A 28 2.75 9.97 -2.84
CA ASP A 28 3.39 10.87 -3.79
C ASP A 28 2.42 11.19 -4.95
N PRO A 29 1.87 12.42 -5.03
CA PRO A 29 0.85 12.77 -6.03
C PRO A 29 1.44 12.96 -7.43
N TYR A 30 2.74 13.27 -7.55
CA TYR A 30 3.38 13.48 -8.85
C TYR A 30 3.65 12.15 -9.54
N THR A 31 4.19 11.18 -8.80
CA THR A 31 4.45 9.82 -9.30
C THR A 31 3.26 8.87 -9.12
N GLN A 32 2.17 9.35 -8.54
CA GLN A 32 0.97 8.56 -8.20
C GLN A 32 1.33 7.23 -7.51
N THR A 33 2.21 7.30 -6.50
CA THR A 33 2.74 6.13 -5.79
C THR A 33 2.44 6.21 -4.30
N LEU A 34 1.88 5.13 -3.74
CA LEU A 34 1.71 4.90 -2.32
C LEU A 34 2.92 4.15 -1.76
N TYR A 35 3.52 4.67 -0.69
CA TYR A 35 4.59 4.03 0.06
C TYR A 35 4.04 3.50 1.38
N LEU A 36 4.27 2.21 1.62
CA LEU A 36 3.83 1.49 2.82
C LEU A 36 5.04 0.97 3.57
N TYR A 37 5.05 1.11 4.90
CA TYR A 37 5.93 0.34 5.78
C TYR A 37 5.31 -1.02 6.06
N GLU A 38 5.99 -2.07 5.65
CA GLU A 38 5.75 -3.46 6.07
C GLU A 38 6.83 -3.88 7.10
N ASP A 39 6.60 -5.00 7.79
CA ASP A 39 7.56 -5.58 8.75
C ASP A 39 8.98 -5.75 8.21
N LYS A 40 9.12 -5.90 6.88
CA LYS A 40 10.39 -6.15 6.20
C LYS A 40 10.99 -4.92 5.50
N GLY A 41 10.33 -3.76 5.53
CA GLY A 41 10.81 -2.53 4.90
C GLY A 41 9.73 -1.72 4.20
N ILE A 42 10.15 -0.82 3.29
CA ILE A 42 9.24 0.04 2.51
C ILE A 42 8.85 -0.66 1.21
N THR A 43 7.56 -0.79 0.98
CA THR A 43 6.98 -1.25 -0.29
C THR A 43 6.26 -0.11 -0.98
N LYS A 44 6.33 -0.08 -2.32
CA LYS A 44 5.64 0.90 -3.15
C LYS A 44 4.52 0.26 -3.96
N GLN A 45 3.40 0.96 -4.10
CA GLN A 45 2.24 0.57 -4.90
C GLN A 45 1.82 1.73 -5.79
N ASP A 46 1.60 1.46 -7.08
CA ASP A 46 1.04 2.44 -8.01
C ASP A 46 -0.45 2.64 -7.67
N LEU A 47 -0.88 3.90 -7.50
CA LEU A 47 -2.26 4.21 -7.12
C LEU A 47 -3.27 3.70 -8.14
N LYS A 48 -2.91 3.60 -9.43
CA LYS A 48 -3.82 3.10 -10.48
C LYS A 48 -4.11 1.60 -10.35
N ASP A 49 -3.21 0.86 -9.71
CA ASP A 49 -3.33 -0.58 -9.54
C ASP A 49 -4.10 -0.93 -8.25
N ILE A 50 -4.37 0.05 -7.39
CA ILE A 50 -5.14 -0.14 -6.16
C ILE A 50 -6.62 -0.28 -6.48
N VAL A 51 -7.20 -1.37 -6.00
CA VAL A 51 -8.62 -1.72 -6.19
C VAL A 51 -9.44 -1.35 -4.95
N GLU A 52 -8.87 -1.50 -3.76
CA GLU A 52 -9.57 -1.27 -2.49
C GLU A 52 -8.56 -0.97 -1.36
N MET A 53 -8.98 -0.12 -0.43
CA MET A 53 -8.24 0.27 0.78
C MET A 53 -9.18 0.18 1.98
N LYS A 54 -8.78 -0.54 3.04
CA LYS A 54 -9.55 -0.70 4.28
C LYS A 54 -8.68 -0.48 5.51
#